data_AF-A0A2U8WN66-F1
#
_entry.id   AF-A0A2U8WN66-F1
#
_cell.length_a   1.000
_cell.length_b   1.000
_cell.length_c   1.000
_cell.angle_alpha   90.00
_cell.angle_beta   90.00
_cell.angle_gamma   90.00
#
_symmetry.space_group_name_H-M   'P 1'
#
loop_
_entity.id
_entity.type
_entity.pdbx_description
1 polymer ?
#
loop_
_entity_poly.entity_id
_entity_poly.type
_entity_poly.pdbx_seq_one_letter_code
_entity_poly.pdbx_strand_id
1 'polypeptide(L)' 'MADDPSRDTRRETKISNGPNARPRDETIAQTGPGLPNDSSAPVEIDEEEARRIEDRIRAS' A
#
# COMPACT_ATOMS: atom_id res chain seq x y z
N MET A 1 -2.03 41.28 -20.11
CA MET A 1 -0.70 40.70 -19.84
C MET A 1 -0.71 40.22 -18.40
N ALA A 2 -0.41 38.99 -18.04
CA ALA A 2 -0.21 37.73 -18.75
C ALA A 2 -0.24 36.67 -17.64
N ASP A 3 -0.91 35.54 -17.87
CA ASP A 3 -0.74 34.35 -17.03
C ASP A 3 0.75 34.02 -16.97
N ASP A 4 1.33 34.06 -15.77
CA ASP A 4 2.73 33.76 -15.52
C ASP A 4 3.01 32.28 -15.86
N PRO A 5 3.77 31.98 -16.93
CA PRO A 5 4.01 30.60 -17.36
C PRO A 5 5.08 29.89 -16.51
N SER A 6 5.60 30.51 -15.46
CA SER A 6 6.76 30.01 -14.72
C SER A 6 6.45 28.87 -13.74
N ARG A 7 5.20 28.42 -13.64
CA ARG A 7 4.81 27.30 -12.75
C ARG A 7 4.97 25.91 -13.36
N ASP A 8 5.62 25.79 -14.52
CA ASP A 8 5.75 24.53 -15.25
C ASP A 8 7.20 24.10 -15.54
N THR A 9 8.12 24.34 -14.62
CA THR A 9 9.53 23.87 -14.77
C THR A 9 9.98 22.92 -13.67
N ARG A 10 9.05 22.43 -12.83
CA ARG A 10 9.33 21.39 -11.83
C ARG A 10 8.23 20.31 -11.76
N ARG A 11 7.51 20.05 -12.86
CA ARG A 11 6.71 18.83 -12.94
C ARG A 11 7.65 17.66 -13.16
N GLU A 12 7.96 17.00 -12.06
CA GLU A 12 8.48 15.63 -11.96
C GLU A 12 8.12 14.82 -13.21
N THR A 13 9.15 14.35 -13.92
CA THR A 13 9.08 13.71 -15.23
C THR A 13 7.99 12.64 -15.27
N LYS A 14 6.82 13.00 -15.81
CA LYS A 14 5.76 12.03 -16.11
C LYS A 14 6.25 11.15 -17.26
N ILE A 15 6.24 9.84 -17.06
CA ILE A 15 6.71 8.86 -18.06
C ILE A 15 5.59 8.24 -18.88
N SER A 16 4.34 8.65 -18.65
CA SER A 16 3.17 8.14 -19.37
C SER A 16 2.12 9.23 -19.52
N ASN A 17 1.33 9.15 -20.59
CA ASN A 17 0.13 9.98 -20.86
C ASN A 17 -1.18 9.19 -20.68
N GLY A 18 -1.10 7.95 -20.17
CA GLY A 18 -2.28 7.12 -19.90
C GLY A 18 -3.04 7.57 -18.65
N PRO A 19 -4.23 6.99 -18.38
CA PRO A 19 -5.08 7.38 -17.24
C PRO A 19 -4.42 7.22 -15.85
N ASN A 20 -3.31 6.47 -15.75
CA ASN A 20 -2.51 6.31 -14.53
C ASN A 20 -1.20 7.13 -14.54
N ALA A 21 -1.16 8.26 -15.25
CA ALA A 21 -0.01 9.15 -15.36
C ALA A 21 0.30 9.98 -14.09
N ARG A 22 0.39 9.33 -12.93
CA ARG A 22 0.85 9.97 -11.70
C ARG A 22 2.35 10.29 -11.81
N PRO A 23 2.82 11.44 -11.27
CA PRO A 23 4.26 11.74 -11.23
C PRO A 23 5.03 10.64 -10.50
N ARG A 24 6.24 10.31 -10.97
CA ARG A 24 7.06 9.24 -10.38
C ARG A 24 7.38 9.47 -8.90
N ASP A 25 7.53 10.74 -8.53
CA ASP A 25 8.00 11.15 -7.21
C ASP A 25 6.85 11.61 -6.29
N GLU A 26 5.60 11.44 -6.74
CA GLU A 26 4.42 11.72 -5.90
C GLU A 26 4.27 10.65 -4.82
N THR A 27 4.20 11.07 -3.56
CA THR A 27 3.97 10.17 -2.44
C THR A 27 2.56 9.58 -2.50
N ILE A 28 2.42 8.26 -2.29
CA ILE A 28 1.11 7.64 -2.10
C ILE A 28 0.62 8.09 -0.73
N ALA A 29 -0.25 9.09 -0.69
CA ALA A 29 -0.82 9.64 0.53
C ALA A 29 -1.69 8.60 1.26
N GLN A 30 -1.05 7.68 1.99
CA GLN A 30 -1.72 6.80 2.95
C GLN A 30 -0.81 6.25 4.05
N THR A 31 0.51 6.45 4.01
CA THR A 31 1.37 6.18 5.16
C THR A 31 1.54 7.47 5.97
N GLY A 32 0.45 7.92 6.61
CA GLY A 32 0.56 8.92 7.66
C GLY A 32 1.39 8.37 8.83
N PRO A 33 2.05 9.21 9.64
CA PRO A 33 2.67 8.80 10.89
C PRO A 33 1.57 8.46 11.92
N GLY A 34 0.86 7.35 11.68
CA GLY A 34 0.01 6.70 12.65
C GLY A 34 0.71 5.44 13.11
N LEU A 35 0.77 5.20 14.42
CA LEU A 35 1.12 3.88 14.91
C LEU A 35 0.13 2.88 14.29
N PRO A 36 0.59 1.76 13.71
CA PRO A 36 -0.33 0.72 13.28
C PRO A 36 -1.21 0.35 14.47
N ASN A 37 -2.51 0.20 14.23
CA ASN A 37 -3.43 -0.25 15.27
C ASN A 37 -3.16 -1.74 15.54
N ASP A 38 -2.15 -2.01 16.35
CA ASP A 38 -1.71 -3.36 16.74
C ASP A 38 -2.54 -3.91 17.91
N SER A 39 -3.79 -3.46 18.07
CA SER A 39 -4.72 -3.95 19.10
C SER A 39 -5.26 -5.37 18.82
N SER A 40 -4.65 -6.10 17.89
CA SER A 40 -5.10 -7.45 17.54
C SER A 40 -4.75 -8.43 18.67
N ALA A 41 -5.69 -9.28 19.04
CA ALA A 41 -5.44 -10.38 19.95
C ALA A 41 -4.92 -11.60 19.17
N PRO A 42 -4.07 -12.45 19.78
CA PRO A 42 -3.74 -13.75 19.23
C PRO A 42 -5.01 -14.57 18.95
N VAL A 43 -5.00 -15.34 17.86
CA VAL A 43 -6.06 -16.32 17.60
C VAL A 43 -5.80 -17.54 18.47
N GLU A 44 -6.70 -17.82 19.40
CA GLU A 44 -6.69 -19.05 20.19
C GLU A 44 -7.22 -20.21 19.33
N ILE A 45 -6.47 -21.31 19.27
CA ILE A 45 -6.87 -22.53 18.58
C ILE A 45 -6.84 -23.71 19.56
N ASP A 46 -7.81 -24.60 19.44
CA ASP A 46 -7.81 -25.86 20.19
C ASP A 46 -6.96 -26.93 19.51
N GLU A 47 -6.70 -28.02 20.23
CA GLU A 47 -5.88 -29.14 19.73
C GLU A 47 -6.53 -29.90 18.56
N GLU A 48 -7.84 -29.81 18.38
CA GLU A 48 -8.52 -30.42 17.24
C GLU A 48 -8.24 -29.61 15.97
N GLU A 49 -8.40 -28.29 16.03
CA GLU A 49 -8.14 -27.39 14.92
C GLU A 49 -6.65 -27.41 14.52
N ALA A 50 -5.74 -27.47 15.49
CA ALA A 50 -4.31 -27.63 15.22
C ALA A 50 -4.01 -28.89 14.38
N ARG A 51 -4.66 -30.02 14.70
CA ARG A 51 -4.51 -31.27 13.93
C ARG A 51 -5.06 -31.15 12.52
N ARG A 52 -6.23 -30.52 12.34
CA ARG A 52 -6.81 -30.30 11.00
C ARG A 52 -5.90 -29.45 10.12
N ILE A 53 -5.27 -28.43 10.68
CA ILE A 53 -4.32 -27.58 9.96
C ILE A 53 -3.09 -28.39 9.54
N GLU A 54 -2.52 -29.19 10.45
CA GLU A 54 -1.36 -30.04 10.16
C GLU A 54 -1.65 -31.03 9.02
N ASP A 55 -2.78 -31.74 9.08
CA ASP A 55 -3.16 -32.72 8.06
C ASP A 55 -3.31 -32.06 6.68
N ARG A 56 -3.91 -30.86 6.64
CA ARG A 56 -4.06 -30.09 5.38
C ARG A 56 -2.70 -29.68 4.80
N ILE A 57 -1.77 -29.24 5.65
CA ILE A 57 -0.42 -28.85 5.20
C ILE A 57 0.34 -30.07 4.66
N ARG A 58 0.24 -31.22 5.33
CA ARG A 58 0.95 -32.46 4.92
C ARG A 58 0.36 -33.14 3.69
N ALA A 59 -0.91 -32.88 3.39
CA ALA A 59 -1.59 -33.40 2.19
C ALA A 59 -1.36 -32.54 0.93
N SER A 60 -0.66 -31.40 1.06
CA SER A 60 -0.31 -30.47 -0.02
C SER A 60 1.01 -30.84 -0.68
#